data_AF-A0A4W5RUB1-F1
#
_entry.id   AF-A0A4W5RUB1-F1
#
_cell.length_a   1.000
_cell.length_b   1.000
_cell.length_c   1.000
_cell.angle_alpha   90.00
_cell.angle_beta   90.00
_cell.angle_gamma   90.00
#
_symmetry.space_group_name_H-M   'P 1'
#
loop_
_entity.id
_entity.type
_entity.pdbx_description
1 polymer ?
#
loop_
_entity_poly.entity_id
_entity_poly.type
_entity_poly.pdbx_seq_one_letter_code
_entity_poly.pdbx_strand_id
1 'polypeptide(L)'
;MDKVSSARKLKDSLGFWNGRRGFQALLREDPKGLGGYLHPPAMFSLGADRGTLFYARQPPFCRRCMAYGHILASCSTRKCRFCGSGQHEAKDCDEPKACHGCGSSTHLWRDCPARQRSYASAAGGGTRGFGGRYHVQGK
;
A
#
# COMPACT_ATOMS: atom_id res chain seq x y z
N MET A 1 16.63 19.34 -9.33
CA MET A 1 16.58 17.95 -9.81
C MET A 1 16.75 17.03 -8.62
N ASP A 2 15.79 16.13 -8.38
CA ASP A 2 15.83 15.21 -7.24
C ASP A 2 17.00 14.23 -7.41
N LYS A 3 17.92 14.21 -6.45
CA LYS A 3 19.11 13.33 -6.44
C LYS A 3 18.68 11.90 -6.11
N VAL A 4 18.18 11.17 -7.12
CA VAL A 4 17.79 9.76 -7.02
C VAL A 4 18.71 8.92 -7.90
N SER A 5 19.27 7.85 -7.34
CA SER A 5 20.10 6.90 -8.09
C SER A 5 19.25 6.08 -9.07
N SER A 6 19.91 5.46 -10.06
CA SER A 6 19.27 4.44 -10.88
C SER A 6 18.78 3.25 -10.05
N ALA A 7 17.77 2.55 -10.58
CA ALA A 7 17.12 1.43 -9.90
C ALA A 7 18.04 0.19 -9.79
N ARG A 8 18.31 -0.28 -8.58
CA ARG A 8 19.04 -1.53 -8.33
C ARG A 8 18.07 -2.69 -8.10
N LYS A 9 18.20 -3.78 -8.86
CA LYS A 9 17.47 -5.03 -8.58
C LYS A 9 18.01 -5.66 -7.30
N LEU A 10 17.16 -5.85 -6.30
CA LEU A 10 17.55 -6.53 -5.07
C LEU A 10 17.48 -8.04 -5.29
N LYS A 11 18.58 -8.73 -5.00
CA LYS A 11 18.69 -10.18 -5.14
C LYS A 11 18.75 -10.84 -3.77
N ASP A 12 18.31 -12.08 -3.67
CA ASP A 12 18.52 -12.90 -2.48
C ASP A 12 19.98 -13.38 -2.36
N SER A 13 20.28 -14.18 -1.34
CA SER A 13 21.61 -14.76 -1.13
C SER A 13 22.05 -15.71 -2.25
N LEU A 14 21.09 -16.25 -3.01
CA LEU A 14 21.31 -17.15 -4.15
C LEU A 14 21.43 -16.40 -5.48
N GLY A 15 21.27 -15.07 -5.48
CA GLY A 15 21.37 -14.22 -6.66
C GLY A 15 20.07 -14.09 -7.48
N PHE A 16 18.96 -14.68 -7.05
CA PHE A 16 17.66 -14.53 -7.70
C PHE A 16 17.02 -13.19 -7.36
N TRP A 17 16.36 -12.58 -8.35
CA TRP A 17 15.65 -11.32 -8.13
C TRP A 17 14.40 -11.53 -7.29
N ASN A 18 14.27 -10.77 -6.20
CA ASN A 18 13.18 -10.92 -5.23
C ASN A 18 11.96 -10.03 -5.52
N GLY A 19 11.85 -9.48 -6.73
CA GLY A 19 10.79 -8.55 -7.10
C GLY A 19 10.95 -7.13 -6.56
N ARG A 20 11.92 -6.86 -5.67
CA ARG A 20 12.14 -5.53 -5.08
C ARG A 20 13.19 -4.74 -5.85
N ARG A 21 13.06 -3.41 -5.80
CA ARG A 21 14.01 -2.46 -6.37
C ARG A 21 14.47 -1.52 -5.27
N GLY A 22 15.78 -1.30 -5.19
CA GLY A 22 16.41 -0.37 -4.27
C GLY A 22 16.83 0.89 -5.01
N PHE A 23 16.71 2.03 -4.33
CA PHE A 23 17.14 3.34 -4.80
C PHE A 23 17.87 4.02 -3.65
N GLN A 24 18.88 4.83 -3.96
CA GLN A 24 19.41 5.82 -3.05
C GLN A 24 18.75 7.15 -3.41
N ALA A 25 18.13 7.78 -2.42
CA ALA A 25 17.48 9.07 -2.58
C ALA A 25 17.77 9.93 -1.36
N LEU A 26 18.04 11.21 -1.59
CA LEU A 26 18.10 12.21 -0.53
C LEU A 26 16.70 12.77 -0.31
N LEU A 27 16.19 12.66 0.93
CA LEU A 27 14.91 13.26 1.30
C LEU A 27 15.07 14.78 1.37
N ARG A 28 14.04 15.49 0.93
CA ARG A 28 13.99 16.95 1.07
C ARG A 28 13.71 17.31 2.52
N GLU A 29 14.32 18.38 3.00
CA GLU A 29 14.07 18.92 4.33
C GLU A 29 12.74 19.66 4.36
N ASP A 30 12.00 19.53 5.46
CA ASP A 30 10.82 20.32 5.77
C ASP A 30 10.72 20.50 7.29
N PRO A 31 10.78 21.74 7.79
CA PRO A 31 10.64 22.05 9.21
C PRO A 31 9.34 21.53 9.84
N LYS A 32 8.27 21.38 9.04
CA LYS A 32 6.97 20.85 9.49
C LYS A 32 6.87 19.32 9.35
N GLY A 33 7.80 18.71 8.63
CA GLY A 33 7.86 17.29 8.40
C GLY A 33 8.30 16.53 9.66
N LEU A 34 7.80 15.31 9.82
CA LEU A 34 8.26 14.44 10.90
C LEU A 34 9.77 14.22 10.78
N GLY A 35 10.51 14.44 11.86
CA GLY A 35 11.97 14.34 11.83
C GLY A 35 12.68 15.34 10.91
N GLY A 36 12.00 16.41 10.48
CA GLY A 36 12.57 17.47 9.64
C GLY A 36 12.63 17.15 8.14
N TYR A 37 11.95 16.09 7.68
CA TYR A 37 11.98 15.67 6.27
C TYR A 37 10.60 15.51 5.65
N LEU A 38 10.53 15.75 4.34
CA LEU A 38 9.43 15.35 3.47
C LEU A 38 9.51 13.87 3.17
N HIS A 39 8.75 13.09 3.93
CA HIS A 39 8.65 11.66 3.76
C HIS A 39 7.76 11.30 2.56
N PRO A 40 8.27 10.58 1.54
CA PRO A 40 7.43 10.07 0.45
C PRO A 40 6.39 9.10 1.02
N PRO A 41 5.18 8.96 0.41
CA PRO A 41 4.16 8.03 0.90
C PRO A 41 4.70 6.60 1.01
N ALA A 42 4.52 5.98 2.19
CA ALA A 42 4.93 4.60 2.42
C ALA A 42 4.18 3.61 1.51
N MET A 43 2.97 3.97 1.12
CA MET A 43 2.11 3.23 0.21
C MET A 43 1.61 4.19 -0.85
N PHE A 44 1.70 3.79 -2.11
CA PHE A 44 1.26 4.58 -3.24
C PHE A 44 0.67 3.66 -4.31
N SER A 45 -0.14 4.24 -5.19
CA SER A 45 -0.74 3.54 -6.32
C SER A 45 -0.26 4.18 -7.62
N LEU A 46 0.23 3.36 -8.54
CA LEU A 46 0.55 3.75 -9.92
C LEU A 46 -0.43 2.99 -10.82
N GLY A 47 -1.58 3.60 -11.10
CA GLY A 47 -2.69 2.90 -11.78
C GLY A 47 -3.19 1.73 -10.94
N ALA A 48 -3.23 0.54 -11.54
CA ALA A 48 -3.65 -0.69 -10.87
C ALA A 48 -2.60 -1.26 -9.91
N ASP A 49 -1.34 -0.83 -10.04
CA ASP A 49 -0.24 -1.36 -9.25
C ASP A 49 -0.10 -0.62 -7.92
N ARG A 50 -0.11 -1.38 -6.82
CA ARG A 50 0.13 -0.85 -5.48
C ARG A 50 1.59 -1.06 -5.10
N GLY A 51 2.29 0.05 -4.90
CA GLY A 51 3.67 0.08 -4.42
C GLY A 51 3.72 0.25 -2.90
N THR A 52 4.72 -0.38 -2.28
CA THR A 52 5.11 -0.09 -0.90
C THR A 52 6.58 0.30 -0.87
N LEU A 53 6.88 1.38 -0.15
CA LEU A 53 8.22 1.91 0.03
C LEU A 53 8.66 1.68 1.48
N PHE A 54 9.87 1.13 1.64
CA PHE A 54 10.53 0.95 2.92
C PHE A 54 11.91 1.58 2.89
N TYR A 55 12.26 2.36 3.91
CA TYR A 55 13.59 2.95 4.06
C TYR A 55 13.94 3.13 5.54
N ALA A 56 15.22 3.35 5.82
CA ALA A 56 15.71 3.52 7.19
C ALA A 56 15.03 4.72 7.88
N ARG A 57 14.63 4.53 9.14
CA ARG A 57 13.98 5.55 9.97
C ARG A 57 12.65 6.08 9.41
N GLN A 58 11.99 5.32 8.55
CA GLN A 58 10.64 5.66 8.08
C GLN A 58 9.69 5.81 9.28
N PRO A 59 8.99 6.95 9.41
CA PRO A 59 8.09 7.17 10.53
C PRO A 59 6.87 6.24 10.46
N PRO A 60 6.17 6.02 11.59
CA PRO A 60 4.95 5.23 11.60
C PRO A 60 3.94 5.74 10.57
N PHE A 61 3.44 4.85 9.71
CA PHE A 61 2.53 5.19 8.63
C PHE A 61 1.16 4.53 8.82
N CYS A 62 0.11 5.33 8.72
CA CYS A 62 -1.26 4.88 8.84
C CYS A 62 -1.85 4.54 7.46
N ARG A 63 -2.06 3.25 7.20
CA ARG A 63 -2.66 2.77 5.94
C ARG A 63 -4.15 3.12 5.76
N ARG A 64 -4.80 3.72 6.77
CA ARG A 64 -6.21 4.15 6.68
C ARG A 64 -6.33 5.58 6.15
N CYS A 65 -5.59 6.52 6.72
CA CYS A 65 -5.63 7.92 6.32
C CYS A 65 -4.45 8.35 5.42
N MET A 66 -3.52 7.44 5.14
CA MET A 66 -2.32 7.67 4.34
C MET A 66 -1.39 8.77 4.90
N ALA A 67 -1.41 8.97 6.22
CA ALA A 67 -0.57 9.96 6.89
C ALA A 67 0.50 9.29 7.79
N TYR A 68 1.60 10.01 7.99
CA TYR A 68 2.65 9.63 8.92
C TYR A 68 2.34 10.13 10.36
N GLY A 69 3.03 9.55 11.35
CA GLY A 69 2.97 9.95 12.76
C GLY A 69 2.17 9.00 13.65
N HIS A 70 1.40 8.07 13.09
CA HIS A 70 0.64 7.08 13.85
C HIS A 70 0.41 5.79 13.06
N ILE A 71 -0.01 4.74 13.77
CA ILE A 71 -0.38 3.44 13.17
C ILE A 71 -1.90 3.30 13.07
N LEU A 72 -2.35 2.28 12.37
CA LEU A 72 -3.78 2.00 12.17
C LEU A 72 -4.59 1.93 13.48
N ALA A 73 -4.00 1.38 14.54
CA ALA A 73 -4.64 1.24 15.85
C ALA A 73 -4.91 2.60 16.53
N SER A 74 -4.02 3.58 16.31
CA SER A 74 -4.10 4.93 16.91
C SER A 74 -4.75 5.94 15.96
N CYS A 75 -5.36 5.49 14.87
CA CYS A 75 -5.99 6.36 13.88
C CYS A 75 -7.41 6.74 14.31
N SER A 76 -7.60 8.01 14.67
CA SER A 76 -8.91 8.61 14.96
C SER A 76 -9.75 8.84 13.70
N THR A 77 -9.12 8.89 12.52
CA THR A 77 -9.82 9.14 11.26
C THR A 77 -10.63 7.91 10.84
N ARG A 78 -11.96 8.03 10.82
CA ARG A 78 -12.87 7.07 10.19
C ARG A 78 -13.41 7.64 8.89
N LYS A 79 -12.60 7.58 7.83
CA LYS A 79 -13.05 7.93 6.48
C LYS A 79 -13.39 6.67 5.70
N CYS A 80 -14.49 6.71 4.96
CA CYS A 80 -14.90 5.70 4.01
C CYS A 80 -13.83 5.56 2.92
N ARG A 81 -13.43 4.32 2.64
CA ARG A 81 -12.39 4.02 1.64
C ARG A 81 -12.87 4.04 0.20
N PHE A 82 -14.18 4.12 -0.03
CA PHE A 82 -14.78 4.18 -1.36
C PHE A 82 -15.07 5.63 -1.78
N CYS A 83 -15.75 6.41 -0.94
CA CYS A 83 -16.13 7.79 -1.26
C CYS A 83 -15.35 8.87 -0.50
N GLY A 84 -14.52 8.51 0.49
CA GLY A 84 -13.76 9.47 1.31
C GLY A 84 -14.54 10.15 2.42
N SER A 85 -15.87 9.94 2.52
CA SER A 85 -16.73 10.53 3.55
C SER A 85 -16.34 10.12 4.97
N GLY A 86 -16.42 11.04 5.93
CA GLY A 86 -16.24 10.74 7.36
C GLY A 86 -17.51 10.29 8.07
N GLN A 87 -18.68 10.31 7.40
CA GLN A 87 -19.98 10.05 8.02
C GLN A 87 -20.29 8.56 8.19
N HIS A 88 -19.73 7.71 7.33
CA HIS A 88 -20.01 6.27 7.32
C HIS A 88 -18.74 5.44 7.12
N GLU A 89 -18.81 4.17 7.51
CA GLU A 89 -17.76 3.20 7.20
C GLU A 89 -17.93 2.64 5.78
N ALA A 90 -16.87 2.06 5.22
CA ALA A 90 -16.91 1.47 3.88
C ALA A 90 -17.95 0.34 3.70
N LYS A 91 -18.52 -0.17 4.80
CA LYS A 91 -19.62 -1.15 4.79
C LYS A 91 -20.95 -0.51 4.45
N ASP A 92 -21.21 0.67 5.02
CA ASP A 92 -22.44 1.45 4.94
C ASP A 92 -22.34 2.55 3.88
N CYS A 93 -21.46 2.35 2.89
CA CYS A 93 -21.26 3.28 1.79
C CYS A 93 -22.22 2.94 0.65
N ASP A 94 -23.15 3.86 0.38
CA ASP A 94 -24.13 3.73 -0.70
C ASP A 94 -23.56 4.04 -2.10
N GLU A 95 -22.36 4.63 -2.17
CA GLU A 95 -21.72 4.91 -3.45
C GLU A 95 -21.34 3.61 -4.19
N PRO A 96 -21.56 3.55 -5.52
CA PRO A 96 -21.24 2.38 -6.31
C PRO A 96 -19.73 2.07 -6.19
N LYS A 97 -19.42 0.88 -5.69
CA LYS A 97 -18.04 0.45 -5.47
C LYS A 97 -17.37 0.19 -6.81
N ALA A 98 -16.65 1.20 -7.30
CA ALA A 98 -15.90 1.08 -8.53
C ALA A 98 -14.74 0.08 -8.40
N CYS A 99 -14.51 -0.67 -9.47
CA CYS A 99 -13.36 -1.51 -9.66
C CYS A 99 -12.08 -0.68 -9.54
N HIS A 100 -11.25 -0.99 -8.54
CA HIS A 100 -10.02 -0.25 -8.27
C HIS A 100 -8.94 -0.31 -9.37
N GLY A 101 -9.09 -1.17 -10.39
CA GLY A 101 -8.11 -1.26 -11.48
C GLY A 101 -8.60 -0.82 -12.84
N CYS A 102 -9.90 -0.94 -13.16
CA CYS A 102 -10.45 -0.45 -14.44
C CYS A 102 -11.46 0.70 -14.30
N GLY A 103 -11.81 1.11 -13.07
CA GLY A 103 -12.73 2.21 -12.80
C GLY A 103 -14.21 1.90 -13.03
N SER A 104 -14.56 0.72 -13.54
CA SER A 104 -15.97 0.35 -13.79
C SER A 104 -16.74 0.11 -12.49
N SER A 105 -17.98 0.59 -12.40
CA SER A 105 -18.88 0.36 -11.26
C SER A 105 -19.63 -0.98 -11.31
N THR A 106 -19.51 -1.75 -12.40
CA THR A 106 -20.27 -3.01 -12.58
C THR A 106 -19.72 -4.18 -11.77
N HIS A 107 -18.46 -4.09 -11.33
CA HIS A 107 -17.78 -5.17 -10.61
C HIS A 107 -16.71 -4.62 -9.67
N LEU A 108 -16.32 -5.43 -8.70
CA LEU A 108 -15.14 -5.14 -7.86
C LEU A 108 -13.87 -5.65 -8.53
N TRP A 109 -12.71 -5.14 -8.13
CA TRP A 109 -11.41 -5.61 -8.66
C TRP A 109 -11.24 -7.13 -8.61
N ARG A 110 -11.83 -7.81 -7.63
CA ARG A 110 -11.77 -9.29 -7.53
C ARG A 110 -12.36 -9.98 -8.77
N ASP A 111 -13.42 -9.41 -9.32
CA ASP A 111 -14.22 -9.96 -10.42
C ASP A 111 -13.94 -9.19 -11.73
N CYS A 112 -12.86 -8.40 -11.77
CA CYS A 112 -12.51 -7.61 -12.94
C CYS A 112 -12.02 -8.50 -14.08
N PRO A 113 -12.61 -8.42 -15.29
CA PRO A 113 -12.17 -9.22 -16.43
C PRO A 113 -10.76 -8.85 -16.90
N ALA A 114 -10.35 -7.60 -16.69
CA ALA A 114 -8.99 -7.13 -16.97
C ALA A 114 -7.96 -7.56 -15.91
N ARG A 115 -8.40 -8.16 -14.79
CA ARG A 115 -7.48 -8.64 -13.76
C ARG A 115 -6.78 -9.90 -14.24
N GLN A 116 -5.49 -9.77 -14.54
CA GLN A 116 -4.64 -10.93 -14.76
C GLN A 116 -4.63 -11.78 -13.48
N ARG A 117 -4.99 -13.07 -13.62
CA ARG A 117 -4.91 -14.03 -12.52
C ARG A 117 -3.45 -14.14 -12.09
N SER A 118 -3.16 -13.81 -10.84
CA SER A 118 -1.81 -13.99 -10.30
C SER A 118 -1.47 -15.49 -10.27
N TYR A 119 -0.19 -15.84 -10.29
CA TYR A 119 0.27 -17.22 -10.13
C TYR A 119 -0.36 -17.91 -8.91
N ALA A 120 -0.50 -17.18 -7.79
CA ALA A 120 -1.19 -17.66 -6.59
C ALA A 120 -2.68 -17.98 -6.80
N SER A 121 -3.35 -17.31 -7.75
CA SER A 121 -4.75 -17.58 -8.12
C SER A 121 -4.90 -18.74 -9.11
N ALA A 122 -3.83 -19.14 -9.78
CA ALA A 122 -3.79 -20.30 -10.68
C ALA A 122 -3.37 -21.58 -9.94
N ALA A 123 -2.48 -21.47 -8.95
CA ALA A 123 -2.01 -22.59 -8.15
C ALA A 123 -2.96 -22.95 -6.98
N GLY A 124 -3.76 -22.00 -6.50
CA GLY A 124 -4.72 -22.22 -5.41
C GLY A 124 -6.14 -22.46 -5.91
N GLY A 125 -6.56 -23.73 -5.92
CA GLY A 125 -7.98 -24.07 -5.97
C GLY A 125 -8.74 -23.25 -4.93
N GLY A 126 -9.82 -22.59 -5.35
CA GLY A 126 -10.43 -21.51 -4.58
C GLY A 126 -10.89 -21.94 -3.18
N THR A 127 -10.37 -21.28 -2.14
CA THR A 127 -10.98 -21.27 -0.82
C THR A 127 -11.06 -19.85 -0.25
N ARG A 128 -12.22 -19.61 0.37
CA ARG A 128 -12.68 -18.38 1.00
C ARG A 128 -11.76 -17.99 2.17
N GLY A 129 -11.49 -16.69 2.29
CA GLY A 129 -11.14 -15.94 3.52
C GLY A 129 -10.10 -16.52 4.48
N PHE A 130 -8.90 -15.92 4.53
CA PHE A 130 -8.10 -15.87 5.76
C PHE A 130 -7.46 -14.49 5.93
N GLY A 131 -7.90 -13.77 6.95
CA GLY A 131 -7.18 -12.63 7.52
C GLY A 131 -6.02 -13.15 8.37
N GLY A 132 -4.80 -12.98 7.88
CA GLY A 132 -3.58 -13.33 8.62
C GLY A 132 -3.19 -12.23 9.60
N ARG A 133 -3.36 -12.51 10.90
CA ARG A 133 -2.83 -11.76 12.04
C ARG A 133 -1.39 -12.23 12.26
N TYR A 134 -0.38 -11.40 12.01
CA TYR A 134 1.00 -11.74 12.34
C TYR A 134 1.21 -11.50 13.85
N HIS A 135 1.24 -12.57 14.64
CA HIS A 135 1.90 -12.56 15.94
C HIS A 135 3.37 -12.91 15.71
N VAL A 136 4.27 -12.00 16.10
CA VAL A 136 5.69 -12.29 16.27
C VAL A 136 5.90 -12.54 17.75
N GLN A 137 6.10 -13.80 18.12
CA GLN A 137 6.60 -14.16 19.45
C GLN A 137 8.13 -14.19 19.33
N GLY A 138 8.80 -13.21 19.94
CA GLY A 138 10.25 -13.28 20.16
C GLY A 138 10.55 -14.28 21.27
N LYS A 139 11.64 -15.03 21.09
CA LYS A 139 12.41 -15.59 22.20
C LYS A 139 13.49 -14.59 22.58
#